data_AF-A0A7D4NNQ1-F1
#
_entry.id   AF-A0A7D4NNQ1-F1
#
_cell.length_a   1.000
_cell.length_b   1.000
_cell.length_c   1.000
_cell.angle_alpha   90.00
_cell.angle_beta   90.00
_cell.angle_gamma   90.00
#
_symmetry.space_group_name_H-M   'P 1'
#
loop_
_entity.id
_entity.type
_entity.pdbx_description
1 polymer ?
#
loop_
_entity_poly.entity_id
_entity_poly.type
_entity_poly.pdbx_seq_one_letter_code
_entity_poly.pdbx_strand_id
1 'polypeptide(L)' 'MRKYLQIKQISAQQVASEASISLVDFEKFLQGLDAIDSSQMEQLNRFWPEMIAYGFDIDISLCTENQRIPLHAS' A
#
# COMPACT_ATOMS: atom_id res chain seq x y z
N MET A 1 -3.25 -7.97 -3.83
CA MET A 1 -2.34 -6.82 -4.01
C MET A 1 -1.69 -6.76 -5.40
N ARG A 2 -0.97 -7.78 -5.90
CA ARG A 2 -0.32 -7.72 -7.24
C ARG A 2 -1.27 -7.34 -8.39
N LYS A 3 -2.47 -7.90 -8.40
CA LYS A 3 -3.52 -7.56 -9.39
C LYS A 3 -3.97 -6.10 -9.33
N TYR A 4 -3.96 -5.49 -8.14
CA TYR A 4 -4.25 -4.06 -7.96
C TYR A 4 -3.25 -3.19 -8.71
N LEU A 5 -1.95 -3.46 -8.51
CA LEU A 5 -0.87 -2.74 -9.19
C LEU A 5 -0.99 -2.84 -10.71
N GLN A 6 -1.33 -4.03 -11.23
CA GLN A 6 -1.55 -4.24 -12.67
C GLN A 6 -2.74 -3.44 -13.20
N ILE A 7 -3.90 -3.49 -12.53
CA ILE A 7 -5.11 -2.77 -12.96
C ILE A 7 -4.88 -1.25 -12.95
N LYS A 8 -4.20 -0.75 -11.92
CA LYS A 8 -3.94 0.68 -11.73
C LYS A 8 -2.68 1.18 -12.45
N GLN A 9 -1.94 0.29 -13.12
CA GLN A 9 -0.67 0.58 -13.78
C GLN A 9 0.36 1.25 -12.85
N ILE A 10 0.39 0.82 -11.59
CA ILE A 10 1.33 1.31 -10.58
C ILE A 10 2.54 0.36 -10.54
N SER A 11 3.74 0.92 -10.52
CA SER A 11 4.97 0.11 -10.40
C SER A 11 5.19 -0.37 -8.96
N ALA A 12 5.65 -1.62 -8.80
CA ALA A 12 6.00 -2.14 -7.48
C ALA A 12 7.15 -1.34 -6.84
N GLN A 13 8.07 -0.81 -7.66
CA GLN A 13 9.16 0.05 -7.22
C GLN A 13 8.66 1.36 -6.59
N GLN A 14 7.63 1.99 -7.18
CA GLN A 14 7.04 3.20 -6.62
C GLN A 14 6.44 2.93 -5.24
N VAL A 15 5.62 1.87 -5.11
CA VAL A 15 4.99 1.51 -3.83
C VAL A 15 6.02 1.18 -2.75
N ALA A 16 7.04 0.39 -3.11
CA ALA A 16 8.13 0.05 -2.20
C ALA A 16 8.88 1.30 -1.74
N SER A 17 9.20 2.22 -2.67
CA SER A 17 9.90 3.47 -2.35
C SER A 17 9.09 4.37 -1.41
N GLU A 18 7.79 4.55 -1.65
CA GLU A 18 6.93 5.40 -0.82
C GLU A 18 6.74 4.81 0.58
N ALA A 19 6.65 3.49 0.70
CA ALA A 19 6.56 2.81 1.99
C ALA A 19 7.92 2.55 2.67
N SER A 20 9.03 3.01 2.09
CA SER A 20 10.39 2.76 2.59
C SER A 20 10.73 1.28 2.77
N ILE A 21 10.23 0.43 1.86
CA ILE A 21 10.48 -1.01 1.79
C ILE A 21 11.47 -1.26 0.64
N SER A 22 12.39 -2.22 0.81
CA SER A 22 13.24 -2.63 -0.31
C SER A 22 12.36 -3.25 -1.41
N LEU A 23 12.70 -3.04 -2.69
CA LEU A 23 11.95 -3.65 -3.79
C LEU A 23 11.89 -5.17 -3.66
N VAL A 24 13.01 -5.80 -3.27
CA VAL A 24 13.11 -7.25 -3.11
C VAL A 24 12.14 -7.77 -2.04
N ASP A 25 12.09 -7.12 -0.88
CA ASP A 25 11.21 -7.55 0.21
C ASP A 25 9.75 -7.29 -0.13
N PHE A 26 9.44 -6.17 -0.79
CA PHE A 26 8.10 -5.89 -1.28
C PHE A 26 7.64 -6.91 -2.33
N GLU A 27 8.52 -7.33 -3.24
CA GLU A 27 8.20 -8.36 -4.23
C GLU A 27 7.97 -9.74 -3.60
N LYS A 28 8.74 -10.12 -2.58
CA LYS A 28 8.49 -11.35 -1.81
C LYS A 28 7.15 -11.28 -1.09
N PHE A 29 6.83 -10.15 -0.48
CA PHE A 29 5.54 -9.90 0.17
C PHE A 29 4.38 -10.01 -0.83
N LEU A 30 4.48 -9.39 -2.00
CA LEU A 30 3.46 -9.50 -3.06
C LEU A 30 3.26 -10.93 -3.56
N GLN A 31 4.27 -11.79 -3.45
CA GLN A 31 4.23 -13.20 -3.81
C GLN A 31 3.78 -14.11 -2.65
N GLY A 32 3.60 -13.57 -1.44
CA GLY A 32 3.30 -14.34 -0.23
C GLY A 32 4.48 -15.21 0.23
N LEU A 33 5.70 -14.91 -0.19
CA LEU A 33 6.91 -15.65 0.18
C LEU A 33 7.53 -15.17 1.48
N ASP A 34 7.25 -13.93 1.88
CA ASP A 34 7.76 -13.32 3.11
C ASP A 34 6.76 -12.33 3.68
N ALA A 35 6.89 -12.04 4.96
CA ALA A 35 6.13 -11.00 5.64
C ALA A 35 6.98 -9.73 5.78
N ILE A 36 6.35 -8.58 5.60
CA ILE A 36 6.91 -7.29 6.02
C ILE A 36 6.57 -7.04 7.48
N ASP A 37 7.38 -6.24 8.17
CA ASP A 37 7.13 -5.92 9.57
C ASP A 37 5.92 -4.96 9.75
N SER A 38 5.46 -4.79 10.99
CA SER A 38 4.29 -3.96 11.29
C SER A 38 4.48 -2.49 10.92
N SER A 39 5.69 -1.94 11.04
CA SER A 39 5.98 -0.56 10.65
C SER A 39 5.88 -0.38 9.13
N GLN A 40 6.46 -1.32 8.37
CA GLN A 40 6.33 -1.34 6.90
C GLN A 40 4.88 -1.50 6.45
N MET A 41 4.11 -2.33 7.15
CA MET A 41 2.68 -2.50 6.89
C MET A 41 1.88 -1.23 7.18
N GLU A 42 2.19 -0.52 8.27
CA GLU A 42 1.59 0.79 8.58
C GLU A 42 1.93 1.84 7.53
N GLN A 43 3.18 1.88 7.04
CA GLN A 43 3.57 2.79 5.95
C GLN A 43 2.81 2.47 4.67
N LEU A 44 2.72 1.19 4.28
CA LEU A 44 1.91 0.80 3.13
C LEU A 44 0.44 1.18 3.29
N ASN A 45 -0.15 0.99 4.47
CA ASN A 45 -1.54 1.38 4.71
C ASN A 45 -1.71 2.91 4.70
N ARG A 46 -0.69 3.67 5.09
CA ARG A 46 -0.71 5.14 5.07
C ARG A 46 -0.68 5.70 3.65
N PHE A 47 0.21 5.19 2.79
CA PHE A 47 0.39 5.69 1.43
C PHE A 47 -0.52 5.00 0.41
N TRP A 48 -0.82 3.71 0.63
CA TRP A 48 -1.56 2.85 -0.29
C TRP A 48 -2.71 2.09 0.41
N PRO A 49 -3.61 2.78 1.13
CA PRO A 49 -4.71 2.12 1.84
C PRO A 49 -5.62 1.32 0.89
N GLU A 50 -5.84 1.82 -0.33
CA GLU A 50 -6.66 1.14 -1.35
C GLU A 50 -6.04 -0.19 -1.79
N MET A 51 -4.71 -0.26 -1.89
CA MET A 51 -4.01 -1.51 -2.23
C MET A 51 -4.11 -2.51 -1.09
N ILE A 52 -4.00 -2.03 0.15
CA ILE A 52 -4.16 -2.85 1.35
C ILE A 52 -5.58 -3.39 1.44
N ALA A 53 -6.60 -2.53 1.31
CA ALA A 53 -8.00 -2.95 1.29
C ALA A 53 -8.29 -3.97 0.18
N TYR A 54 -7.79 -3.74 -1.04
CA TYR A 54 -7.87 -4.71 -2.13
C TYR A 54 -7.20 -6.04 -1.76
N GLY A 55 -6.10 -6.01 -1.01
CA GLY A 55 -5.42 -7.22 -0.52
C GLY A 55 -6.21 -8.02 0.51
N PHE A 56 -7.02 -7.35 1.33
CA PHE A 56 -7.82 -7.95 2.40
C PHE A 56 -9.30 -8.16 2.01
N ASP A 57 -9.66 -7.96 0.75
CA ASP A 57 -11.05 -8.02 0.26
C ASP A 57 -11.99 -7.07 1.03
N ILE A 58 -11.45 -5.92 1.44
CA ILE A 58 -12.19 -4.83 2.08
C ILE A 58 -12.71 -3.89 1.01
N ASP A 59 -13.92 -3.36 1.20
CA ASP A 59 -14.50 -2.36 0.32
C ASP A 59 -13.58 -1.11 0.27
N ILE A 60 -13.03 -0.85 -0.91
CA ILE A 60 -12.06 0.22 -1.17
C ILE A 60 -12.71 1.59 -0.99
N SER A 61 -14.03 1.71 -1.14
CA SER A 61 -14.75 2.97 -0.89
C SER A 61 -14.60 3.45 0.56
N LEU A 62 -14.35 2.53 1.52
CA LEU A 62 -14.12 2.87 2.92
C LEU A 62 -12.74 3.52 3.17
N CYS A 63 -11.80 3.39 2.22
CA CYS A 63 -10.46 3.97 2.33
C CYS A 63 -10.39 5.44 1.89
N THR A 64 -11.35 5.89 1.07
CA THR A 64 -11.32 7.23 0.45
C THR A 64 -11.91 8.33 1.35
N GLU A 65 -12.66 7.98 2.39
CA GLU A 65 -13.30 8.98 3.27
C GLU A 65 -12.37 9.57 4.35
N ASN A 66 -11.21 8.98 4.65
CA ASN A 66 -10.32 9.42 5.73
C ASN A 66 -9.02 10.13 5.31
N GLN A 67 -8.79 10.39 4.02
CA GLN A 67 -7.54 11.00 3.52
C GLN A 67 -7.63 12.47 3.08
N ARG A 68 -8.66 13.21 3.53
CA ARG A 68 -8.73 14.68 3.36
C ARG A 68 -8.70 15.41 4.71
N ILE A 69 -7.66 15.18 5.51
CA ILE A 69 -7.25 16.20 6.48
C ILE A 69 -6.02 16.89 5.88
N PRO A 70 -6.18 18.06 5.21
CA PRO A 70 -5.04 18.87 4.85
C PRO A 70 -4.34 19.31 6.14
N LEU A 71 -3.16 18.75 6.41
CA LEU A 71 -2.20 19.30 7.38
C LEU A 71 -1.57 20.57 6.79
N HIS A 72 -2.38 21.60 6.55
CA HIS A 72 -1.95 22.99 6.37
C HIS A 72 -3.16 23.91 6.53
N ALA A 73 -3.46 24.27 7.77
CA ALA A 73 -4.20 25.47 8.10
C ALA A 73 -3.77 25.92 9.50
N SER A 74 -2.68 26.69 9.54
CA SER A 74 -2.34 27.80 10.46
C SER A 74 -0.82 27.92 10.59
#